data_AF-A0A8J6QC24-F1
#
_entry.id   AF-A0A8J6QC24-F1
#
_cell.length_a   1.000
_cell.length_b   1.000
_cell.length_c   1.000
_cell.angle_alpha   90.00
_cell.angle_beta   90.00
_cell.angle_gamma   90.00
#
_symmetry.space_group_name_H-M   'P 1'
#
loop_
_entity.id
_entity.type
_entity.pdbx_description
1 polymer ?
#
loop_
_entity_poly.entity_id
_entity_poly.type
_entity_poly.pdbx_seq_one_letter_code
_entity_poly.pdbx_strand_id
1 'polypeptide(L)'
;MTRIRQRRDRHFIDDRGRLYWINGPEHHCYLSEQRQWRSGLSFDEVLVWKQCAPSGLVSQRFSSLQAACEAFEHNQVQWSLDLYLRRMGDEMALQRGVDDYKPTALKEEELRTGRLCRQPWLGSDPTPAPRCELTARPASCRPAAAELPHQLRRRRSSAASRPVR
;
A
#
# COMPACT_ATOMS: atom_id res chain seq x y z
N MET A 1 23.69 -6.41 -21.93
CA MET A 1 23.41 -4.97 -21.80
C MET A 1 22.07 -4.84 -21.09
N THR A 2 21.96 -3.93 -20.13
CA THR A 2 20.67 -3.67 -19.43
C THR A 2 19.79 -2.88 -20.39
N ARG A 3 18.54 -3.32 -20.63
CA ARG A 3 17.61 -2.64 -21.54
C ARG A 3 16.35 -2.20 -20.82
N ILE A 4 15.73 -1.13 -21.31
CA ILE A 4 14.40 -0.75 -20.84
C ILE A 4 13.39 -1.76 -21.38
N ARG A 5 12.74 -2.51 -20.49
CA ARG A 5 11.77 -3.54 -20.87
C ARG A 5 10.38 -2.95 -21.08
N GLN A 6 9.97 -2.06 -20.19
CA GLN A 6 8.69 -1.35 -20.27
C GLN A 6 8.86 0.05 -19.70
N ARG A 7 8.24 1.04 -20.35
CA ARG A 7 8.28 2.45 -19.94
C ARG A 7 6.88 3.06 -20.01
N ARG A 8 6.55 3.86 -19.01
CA ARG A 8 5.35 4.68 -18.95
C ARG A 8 5.71 6.09 -18.50
N ASP A 9 5.71 7.01 -19.46
CA ASP A 9 6.12 8.40 -19.27
C ASP A 9 7.54 8.50 -18.66
N ARG A 10 7.66 8.91 -17.40
CA ARG A 10 8.92 9.11 -16.68
C ARG A 10 9.33 7.91 -15.81
N HIS A 11 8.62 6.80 -15.91
CA HIS A 11 8.90 5.61 -15.13
C HIS A 11 9.23 4.46 -16.08
N PHE A 12 10.20 3.62 -15.71
CA PHE A 12 10.51 2.43 -16.48
C PHE A 12 11.02 1.29 -15.61
N ILE A 13 10.98 0.09 -16.16
CA ILE A 13 11.51 -1.13 -15.57
C ILE A 13 12.52 -1.77 -16.53
N ASP A 14 13.64 -2.24 -16.00
CA ASP A 14 14.64 -2.93 -16.80
C ASP A 14 14.33 -4.42 -17.02
N ASP A 15 15.18 -5.07 -17.79
CA ASP A 15 15.16 -6.51 -18.07
C ASP A 15 15.36 -7.38 -16.82
N ARG A 16 15.93 -6.82 -15.75
CA ARG A 16 16.12 -7.47 -14.44
C ARG A 16 15.00 -7.18 -13.45
N GLY A 17 13.98 -6.43 -13.87
CA GLY A 17 12.85 -6.07 -13.01
C GLY A 17 13.12 -4.91 -12.05
N ARG A 18 14.22 -4.16 -12.23
CA ARG A 18 14.52 -2.96 -11.41
C ARG A 18 13.76 -1.76 -11.94
N LEU A 19 13.23 -0.96 -11.01
CA LEU A 19 12.38 0.20 -11.30
C LEU A 19 13.21 1.48 -11.26
N TYR A 20 12.93 2.39 -12.19
CA TYR A 20 13.60 3.68 -12.28
C TYR A 20 12.63 4.80 -12.61
N TRP A 21 12.87 5.96 -12.01
CA TRP A 21 12.11 7.18 -12.21
C TRP A 21 13.01 8.27 -12.80
N ILE A 22 12.48 9.05 -13.75
CA ILE A 22 13.14 10.21 -14.34
C ILE A 22 12.62 11.49 -13.67
N ASN A 23 13.46 12.09 -12.83
CA ASN A 23 13.14 13.21 -11.97
C ASN A 23 13.65 14.53 -12.57
N GLY A 24 13.11 15.65 -12.11
CA GLY A 24 13.53 16.99 -12.54
C GLY A 24 12.91 17.44 -13.87
N PRO A 25 13.20 18.66 -14.33
CA PRO A 25 12.67 19.17 -15.59
C PRO A 25 13.31 18.47 -16.79
N GLU A 26 12.67 18.56 -17.96
CA GLU A 26 13.06 17.81 -19.16
C GLU A 26 14.52 18.03 -19.58
N HIS A 27 15.01 19.27 -19.51
CA HIS A 27 16.36 19.65 -19.90
C HIS A 27 17.40 19.57 -18.77
N HIS A 28 17.00 19.07 -17.59
CA HIS A 28 17.88 18.93 -16.43
C HIS A 28 17.39 17.79 -15.55
N CYS A 29 17.22 16.62 -16.15
CA CYS A 29 16.65 15.45 -15.48
C CYS A 29 17.73 14.51 -14.94
N TYR A 30 17.34 13.60 -14.06
CA TYR A 30 18.20 12.54 -13.54
C TYR A 30 17.37 11.28 -13.24
N LEU A 31 18.03 10.13 -13.28
CA LEU A 31 17.44 8.84 -12.94
C LEU A 31 17.57 8.59 -11.44
N SER A 32 16.55 7.98 -10.84
CA SER A 32 16.63 7.40 -9.51
C SER A 32 16.07 5.98 -9.51
N GLU A 33 16.79 5.06 -8.88
CA GLU A 33 16.32 3.70 -8.69
C GLU A 33 15.26 3.65 -7.58
N GLN A 34 14.22 2.86 -7.83
CA GLN A 34 13.14 2.61 -6.90
C GLN A 34 13.16 1.15 -6.43
N ARG A 35 13.03 0.95 -5.13
CA ARG A 35 12.82 -0.37 -4.53
C ARG A 35 11.33 -0.66 -4.51
N GLN A 36 10.94 -1.78 -5.13
CA GLN A 36 9.58 -2.27 -5.03
C GLN A 36 9.27 -2.71 -3.59
N TRP A 37 8.08 -2.38 -3.15
CA TRP A 37 7.61 -2.64 -1.79
C TRP A 37 7.10 -4.05 -1.55
N ARG A 38 6.55 -4.66 -2.59
CA ARG A 38 5.96 -5.99 -2.58
C ARG A 38 6.42 -6.67 -3.85
N SER A 39 6.84 -7.93 -3.73
CA SER A 39 7.12 -8.77 -4.88
C SER A 39 5.81 -9.15 -5.59
N GLY A 40 5.94 -9.58 -6.84
CA GLY A 40 4.82 -10.14 -7.61
C GLY A 40 3.86 -9.11 -8.23
N LEU A 41 4.04 -7.81 -7.99
CA LEU A 41 3.26 -6.78 -8.68
C LEU A 41 3.84 -6.51 -10.07
N SER A 42 2.96 -6.35 -11.05
CA SER A 42 3.29 -5.83 -12.37
C SER A 42 3.76 -4.38 -12.31
N PHE A 43 4.42 -3.93 -13.38
CA PHE A 43 4.90 -2.56 -13.48
C PHE A 43 3.76 -1.53 -13.36
N ASP A 44 2.63 -1.76 -14.02
CA ASP A 44 1.47 -0.87 -13.96
C ASP A 44 0.85 -0.85 -12.56
N GLU A 45 0.77 -1.99 -11.86
CA GLU A 45 0.29 -2.03 -10.49
C GLU A 45 1.20 -1.25 -9.54
N VAL A 46 2.51 -1.31 -9.72
CA VAL A 46 3.45 -0.49 -8.93
C VAL A 46 3.17 0.99 -9.13
N LEU A 47 2.93 1.44 -10.37
CA LEU A 47 2.66 2.85 -10.65
C LEU A 47 1.30 3.29 -10.10
N VAL A 48 0.26 2.49 -10.37
CA VAL A 48 -1.11 2.78 -9.92
C VAL A 48 -1.18 2.83 -8.41
N TRP A 49 -0.63 1.83 -7.71
CA TRP A 49 -0.67 1.71 -6.25
C TRP A 49 0.53 2.35 -5.55
N LYS A 50 1.39 3.06 -6.28
CA LYS A 50 2.65 3.67 -5.83
C LYS A 50 3.44 2.76 -4.87
N GLN A 51 3.60 1.49 -5.25
CA GLN A 51 4.22 0.44 -4.41
C GLN A 51 5.75 0.42 -4.53
N CYS A 52 6.37 1.57 -4.28
CA CYS A 52 7.82 1.70 -4.31
C CYS A 52 8.33 2.87 -3.47
N ALA A 53 9.61 2.80 -3.10
CA ALA A 53 10.33 3.86 -2.41
C ALA A 53 11.71 4.08 -3.04
N PRO A 54 12.30 5.26 -2.89
CA PRO A 54 13.66 5.51 -3.39
C PRO A 54 14.66 4.56 -2.75
N SER A 55 15.57 3.99 -3.54
CA SER A 55 16.65 3.15 -3.00
C SER A 55 17.85 3.97 -2.50
N GLY A 56 17.89 5.24 -2.88
CA GLY A 56 19.02 6.15 -2.71
C GLY A 56 19.98 6.19 -3.90
N LEU A 57 19.89 5.27 -4.87
CA LEU A 57 20.73 5.35 -6.06
C LEU A 57 20.18 6.38 -7.04
N VAL A 58 21.03 7.35 -7.41
CA VAL A 58 20.72 8.42 -8.36
C VAL A 58 21.82 8.53 -9.41
N SER A 59 21.48 9.01 -10.60
CA SER A 59 22.44 9.21 -11.67
C SER A 59 23.06 10.61 -11.67
N GLN A 60 24.02 10.83 -12.56
CA GLN A 60 24.32 12.16 -13.08
C GLN A 60 23.10 12.81 -13.74
N ARG A 61 23.19 14.11 -14.01
CA ARG A 61 22.14 14.85 -14.74
C ARG A 61 22.29 14.71 -16.25
N PHE A 62 21.17 14.75 -16.95
CA PHE A 62 21.06 14.67 -18.40
C PHE A 62 20.39 15.91 -18.98
N SER A 63 20.77 16.25 -20.21
CA SER A 63 20.25 17.39 -20.97
C SER A 63 18.87 17.14 -21.59
N SER A 64 18.39 15.89 -21.60
CA SER A 64 17.06 15.52 -22.07
C SER A 64 16.62 14.16 -21.51
N LEU A 65 15.32 13.88 -21.55
CA LEU A 65 14.78 12.56 -21.22
C LEU A 65 15.34 11.46 -22.13
N GLN A 66 15.52 11.77 -23.42
CA GLN A 66 16.09 10.86 -24.41
C GLN A 66 17.54 10.51 -24.05
N ALA A 67 18.36 11.50 -23.72
CA ALA A 67 19.75 11.28 -23.32
C ALA A 67 19.85 10.42 -22.05
N ALA A 68 18.94 10.60 -21.10
CA ALA A 68 18.89 9.76 -19.90
C ALA A 68 18.57 8.29 -20.23
N CYS A 69 17.60 8.06 -21.14
CA CYS A 69 17.22 6.71 -21.56
C CYS A 69 18.33 6.03 -22.36
N GLU A 70 18.94 6.74 -23.32
CA GLU A 70 20.05 6.21 -24.12
C GLU A 70 21.27 5.89 -23.25
N ALA A 71 21.61 6.76 -22.30
CA ALA A 71 22.69 6.48 -21.36
C ALA A 71 22.39 5.23 -20.52
N PHE A 72 21.15 5.01 -20.10
CA PHE A 72 20.75 3.80 -19.39
C PHE A 72 20.96 2.54 -20.23
N GLU A 73 20.44 2.53 -21.46
CA GLU A 73 20.50 1.35 -22.35
C GLU A 73 21.93 1.03 -22.82
N HIS A 74 22.79 2.04 -22.90
CA HIS A 74 24.20 1.88 -23.24
C HIS A 74 25.11 1.66 -22.02
N ASN A 75 24.55 1.50 -20.81
CA ASN A 75 25.31 1.37 -19.54
C ASN A 75 26.31 2.53 -19.29
N GLN A 76 25.93 3.76 -19.65
CA GLN A 76 26.73 4.98 -19.48
C GLN A 76 26.30 5.81 -18.26
N VAL A 77 25.43 5.26 -17.42
CA VAL A 77 24.96 5.91 -16.19
C VAL A 77 26.00 5.77 -15.09
N GLN A 78 26.38 6.89 -14.50
CA GLN A 78 27.19 6.97 -13.30
C GLN A 78 26.25 7.04 -12.10
N TRP A 79 26.26 5.99 -11.29
CA TRP A 79 25.42 5.91 -10.10
C TRP A 79 26.16 6.47 -8.89
N SER A 80 25.48 7.29 -8.11
CA SER A 80 25.90 7.74 -6.79
C SER A 80 24.82 7.45 -5.76
N LEU A 81 25.24 7.39 -4.48
CA LEU A 81 24.34 7.15 -3.38
C LEU A 81 23.95 8.47 -2.71
N ASP A 82 22.68 8.83 -2.81
CA ASP A 82 22.07 9.91 -2.04
C ASP A 82 21.59 9.36 -0.68
N LEU A 83 22.28 9.76 0.38
CA LEU A 83 21.99 9.29 1.74
C LEU A 83 20.65 9.79 2.28
N TYR A 84 20.19 10.96 1.83
CA TYR A 84 18.89 11.50 2.24
C TYR A 84 17.76 10.68 1.62
N LEU A 85 17.81 10.45 0.30
CA LEU A 85 16.83 9.62 -0.39
C LEU A 85 16.86 8.17 0.12
N ARG A 86 18.05 7.66 0.43
CA ARG A 86 18.18 6.34 1.04
C ARG A 86 17.42 6.26 2.37
N ARG A 87 17.70 7.20 3.27
CA ARG A 87 17.08 7.25 4.60
C ARG A 87 15.57 7.42 4.49
N MET A 88 15.11 8.33 3.62
CA MET A 88 13.68 8.53 3.35
C MET A 88 13.03 7.23 2.88
N GLY A 89 13.65 6.51 1.94
CA GLY A 89 13.11 5.23 1.46
C GLY A 89 13.03 4.16 2.53
N ASP A 90 14.02 4.10 3.42
CA ASP A 90 14.02 3.18 4.56
C ASP A 90 12.95 3.58 5.62
N GLU A 91 12.74 4.87 5.88
CA GLU A 91 11.66 5.38 6.74
C GLU A 91 10.27 5.09 6.17
N MET A 92 10.08 5.27 4.86
CA MET A 92 8.85 4.90 4.14
C MET A 92 8.55 3.40 4.25
N ALA A 93 9.59 2.56 4.30
CA ALA A 93 9.43 1.13 4.49
C ALA A 93 9.01 0.77 5.92
N LEU A 94 9.52 1.49 6.94
CA LEU A 94 9.21 1.25 8.36
C LEU A 94 7.79 1.68 8.74
N GLN A 95 7.28 2.77 8.17
CA GLN A 95 5.98 3.32 8.55
C GLN A 95 4.78 2.61 7.90
N ARG A 96 5.00 1.47 7.24
CA ARG A 96 3.99 0.86 6.35
C ARG A 96 3.17 -0.23 7.05
N GLY A 97 1.86 -0.05 7.10
CA GLY A 97 0.90 -1.11 7.39
C GLY A 97 0.48 -1.91 6.16
N VAL A 98 -0.22 -3.03 6.39
CA VAL A 98 -0.73 -3.93 5.34
C VAL A 98 -1.83 -3.25 4.51
N ASP A 99 -2.63 -2.39 5.15
CA ASP A 99 -3.83 -1.78 4.58
C ASP A 99 -3.63 -0.32 4.13
N ASP A 100 -2.50 0.29 4.47
CA ASP A 100 -2.40 1.76 4.55
C ASP A 100 -2.30 2.47 3.21
N TYR A 101 -1.94 1.78 2.13
CA TYR A 101 -1.64 2.46 0.88
C TYR A 101 -2.72 2.27 -0.18
N LYS A 102 -3.65 3.23 -0.22
CA LYS A 102 -4.52 3.46 -1.36
C LYS A 102 -4.37 4.90 -1.86
N PRO A 103 -3.83 5.10 -3.07
CA PRO A 103 -3.67 6.41 -3.69
C PRO A 103 -4.97 7.23 -3.69
N THR A 104 -4.87 8.53 -3.47
CA THR A 104 -6.02 9.46 -3.47
C THR A 104 -6.82 9.37 -4.77
N ALA A 105 -6.14 9.31 -5.92
CA ALA A 105 -6.80 9.20 -7.23
C ALA A 105 -7.70 7.97 -7.33
N LEU A 106 -7.28 6.82 -6.77
CA LEU A 106 -8.13 5.64 -6.70
C LEU A 106 -9.31 5.87 -5.75
N LYS A 107 -9.10 6.48 -4.57
CA LYS A 107 -10.22 6.81 -3.66
C LYS A 107 -11.27 7.70 -4.33
N GLU A 108 -10.83 8.72 -5.07
CA GLU A 108 -11.71 9.64 -5.80
C GLU A 108 -12.45 8.94 -6.94
N GLU A 109 -11.78 8.07 -7.69
CA GLU A 109 -12.40 7.30 -8.76
C GLU A 109 -13.47 6.33 -8.23
N GLU A 110 -13.22 5.68 -7.11
CA GLU A 110 -14.20 4.83 -6.46
C GLU A 110 -15.42 5.61 -5.96
N LEU A 111 -15.21 6.80 -5.39
CA LEU A 111 -16.31 7.68 -4.99
C LEU A 111 -17.16 8.10 -6.20
N ARG A 112 -16.54 8.33 -7.35
CA ARG A 112 -17.22 8.70 -8.59
C ARG A 112 -17.97 7.55 -9.26
N THR A 113 -17.38 6.35 -9.28
CA THR A 113 -17.91 5.19 -10.03
C THR A 113 -18.68 4.20 -9.16
N GLY A 114 -18.55 4.27 -7.84
CA GLY A 114 -19.05 3.29 -6.89
C GLY A 114 -18.31 1.94 -6.92
N ARG A 115 -17.33 1.77 -7.81
CA ARG A 115 -16.62 0.50 -8.01
C ARG A 115 -15.36 0.45 -7.16
N LEU A 116 -15.34 -0.40 -6.13
CA LEU A 116 -14.15 -0.63 -5.31
C LEU A 116 -13.01 -1.25 -6.12
N CYS A 117 -11.84 -0.64 -6.07
CA CYS A 117 -10.59 -1.18 -6.57
C CYS A 117 -9.85 -1.83 -5.40
N ARG A 118 -9.75 -3.17 -5.42
CA ARG A 118 -9.04 -3.92 -4.38
C ARG A 118 -7.55 -3.91 -4.61
N GLN A 119 -6.81 -3.90 -3.51
CA GLN A 119 -5.36 -3.98 -3.52
C GLN A 119 -4.92 -5.34 -4.11
N PRO A 120 -4.00 -5.37 -5.09
CA PRO A 120 -3.64 -6.59 -5.80
C PRO A 120 -2.93 -7.64 -4.93
N TRP A 121 -2.31 -7.21 -3.82
CA TRP A 121 -1.62 -8.12 -2.89
C TRP A 121 -2.55 -8.78 -1.85
N LEU A 122 -3.83 -8.42 -1.78
CA LEU A 122 -4.77 -9.04 -0.84
C LEU A 122 -5.38 -10.35 -1.37
N GLY A 123 -5.07 -10.74 -2.61
CA GLY A 123 -5.64 -11.92 -3.24
C GLY A 123 -7.11 -11.76 -3.63
N SER A 124 -7.58 -12.69 -4.46
CA SER A 124 -8.90 -12.65 -5.10
C SER A 124 -10.06 -12.97 -4.14
N ASP A 125 -9.81 -13.72 -3.08
CA ASP A 125 -10.88 -14.27 -2.25
C ASP A 125 -10.81 -13.76 -0.81
N PRO A 126 -11.83 -13.03 -0.31
CA PRO A 126 -12.12 -13.19 1.09
C PRO A 126 -12.52 -14.66 1.23
N THR A 127 -11.72 -15.47 1.90
CA THR A 127 -12.24 -16.69 2.53
C THR A 127 -13.55 -16.25 3.19
N PRO A 128 -14.72 -16.76 2.76
CA PRO A 128 -15.96 -16.30 3.33
C PRO A 128 -15.80 -16.44 4.83
N ALA A 129 -16.00 -15.33 5.57
CA ALA A 129 -15.91 -15.37 7.02
C ALA A 129 -16.69 -16.61 7.48
N PRO A 130 -16.11 -17.51 8.30
CA PRO A 130 -16.78 -18.74 8.68
C PRO A 130 -18.16 -18.33 9.15
N ARG A 131 -19.18 -18.73 8.38
CA ARG A 131 -20.56 -18.45 8.73
C ARG A 131 -20.75 -19.16 10.05
N CYS A 132 -20.80 -18.40 11.13
CA CYS A 132 -21.18 -18.92 12.42
C CYS A 132 -22.66 -19.28 12.26
N GLU A 133 -22.94 -20.51 11.83
CA GLU A 133 -24.29 -21.08 11.79
C GLU A 133 -24.74 -21.30 13.23
N LEU A 134 -25.12 -20.22 13.91
CA LEU A 134 -25.78 -20.27 15.21
C LEU A 134 -27.24 -20.75 15.10
N THR A 135 -27.59 -21.46 14.03
CA THR A 135 -28.93 -22.02 13.81
C THR A 135 -28.85 -23.50 13.46
N ALA A 136 -28.29 -24.29 14.37
CA ALA A 136 -28.60 -25.71 14.47
C ALA A 136 -29.04 -26.03 15.90
N ARG A 137 -30.13 -25.40 16.35
CA ARG A 137 -30.94 -26.02 17.41
C ARG A 137 -31.85 -27.04 16.71
N PRO A 138 -31.75 -28.35 17.02
CA PRO A 138 -32.71 -29.32 16.52
C PRO A 138 -34.11 -28.91 17.00
N ALA A 139 -35.08 -29.01 16.09
CA ALA A 139 -36.47 -28.60 16.30
C ALA A 139 -37.24 -29.44 17.36
N SER A 140 -36.57 -30.31 18.11
CA SER A 140 -37.19 -31.26 19.04
C SER A 140 -37.17 -30.86 20.52
N CYS A 141 -36.71 -29.66 20.87
CA CYS A 141 -36.79 -29.17 22.26
C CYS A 141 -37.26 -27.71 22.29
N ARG A 142 -38.56 -27.49 22.09
CA ARG A 142 -39.28 -26.30 22.56
C ARG A 142 -39.72 -26.55 24.01
N PRO A 143 -39.10 -25.95 25.04
CA PRO A 143 -39.83 -25.67 26.26
C PRO A 143 -40.80 -24.52 25.99
N ALA A 144 -42.01 -24.65 26.53
CA ALA A 144 -43.05 -23.64 26.49
C ALA A 144 -42.53 -22.26 26.95
N ALA A 145 -43.17 -21.22 26.44
CA ALA A 145 -42.96 -19.84 26.83
C ALA A 145 -42.88 -19.70 28.36
N ALA A 146 -41.69 -19.38 28.86
CA ALA A 146 -41.47 -18.88 30.21
C ALA A 146 -40.64 -17.61 30.07
N GLU A 147 -41.25 -16.49 30.45
CA GLU A 147 -40.63 -15.18 30.54
C GLU A 147 -39.31 -15.28 31.32
N LEU A 148 -38.19 -14.99 30.66
CA LEU A 148 -36.91 -14.82 31.33
C LEU A 148 -36.84 -13.36 31.81
N PRO A 149 -36.75 -13.09 33.13
CA PRO A 149 -36.65 -11.73 33.60
C PRO A 149 -35.32 -11.15 33.14
N HIS A 150 -35.40 -10.04 32.40
CA HIS A 150 -34.26 -9.20 32.08
C HIS A 150 -33.51 -8.86 33.37
N GLN A 151 -32.29 -9.40 33.52
CA GLN A 151 -31.37 -9.00 34.58
C GLN A 151 -31.06 -7.51 34.38
N LEU A 152 -31.68 -6.69 35.22
CA LEU A 152 -31.50 -5.24 35.28
C LEU A 152 -30.01 -4.93 35.45
N ARG A 153 -29.49 -4.19 34.46
CA ARG A 153 -28.18 -3.55 34.49
C ARG A 153 -28.02 -2.80 35.82
N ARG A 154 -27.20 -3.32 36.74
CA ARG A 154 -26.86 -2.66 38.01
C ARG A 154 -26.17 -1.32 37.71
N ARG A 155 -26.92 -0.23 37.77
CA ARG A 155 -26.40 1.13 37.92
C ARG A 155 -25.62 1.17 39.24
N ARG A 156 -24.30 1.32 39.21
CA ARG A 156 -23.52 1.69 40.39
C ARG A 156 -23.83 3.16 40.70
N SER A 157 -24.77 3.39 41.61
CA SER A 157 -24.95 4.66 42.29
C SER A 157 -23.98 4.70 43.47
N SER A 158 -22.91 5.49 43.39
CA SER A 158 -22.13 5.85 44.57
C SER A 158 -22.76 7.08 45.22
N ALA A 159 -23.59 6.86 46.23
CA ALA A 159 -24.05 7.90 47.13
C ALA A 159 -23.57 7.58 48.56
N ALA A 160 -22.78 8.53 49.06
CA ALA A 160 -22.34 8.84 50.41
C ALA A 160 -22.81 7.98 51.61
N SER A 161 -21.85 7.69 52.49
CA SER A 161 -22.10 7.58 53.93
C SER A 161 -20.84 8.02 54.70
N ARG A 162 -20.85 9.26 55.22
CA ARG A 162 -20.19 9.63 56.50
C ARG A 162 -20.88 8.82 57.63
N PRO A 163 -20.32 8.60 58.85
CA PRO A 163 -19.66 9.63 59.67
C PRO A 163 -18.58 9.22 60.71
N VAL A 164 -17.91 10.26 61.25
CA VAL A 164 -17.42 10.51 62.63
C VAL A 164 -16.36 9.59 63.26
N ARG A 165 -15.16 10.16 63.47
CA ARG A 165 -14.73 10.67 64.79
C ARG A 165 -13.81 11.89 64.62
#